data_AF-G7JMQ0-F1
#
_entry.id   AF-G7JMQ0-F1
#
_cell.length_a   1.000
_cell.length_b   1.000
_cell.length_c   1.000
_cell.angle_alpha   90.00
_cell.angle_beta   90.00
_cell.angle_gamma   90.00
#
_symmetry.space_group_name_H-M   'P 1'
#
loop_
_entity.id
_entity.type
_entity.pdbx_description
1 polymer ?
#
loop_
_entity_poly.entity_id
_entity_poly.type
_entity_poly.pdbx_seq_one_letter_code
_entity_poly.pdbx_strand_id
1 'polypeptide(L)'
;MSVSKLLLWIWKLELELLEGNIARLVILSKLPFSVVESDRFNRLCKLLQPLWNIPSRRTVARDCFRMFRDEKFKLIAYFKSDCSKLALTPKVWTSIQNFSYISLTAPLY
;
A
#
# COMPACT_ATOMS: atom_id res chain seq x y z
N MET A 1 4.88 25.53 27.01
CA MET A 1 3.90 24.89 26.10
C MET A 1 2.88 24.17 26.98
N SER A 2 1.58 24.47 26.86
CA SER A 2 0.55 23.84 27.72
C SER A 2 0.45 22.33 27.43
N VAL A 3 0.19 21.52 28.46
CA VAL A 3 0.00 20.05 28.37
C VAL A 3 -1.05 19.69 27.32
N SER A 4 -2.11 20.49 27.21
CA SER A 4 -3.16 20.31 26.20
C SER A 4 -2.68 20.51 24.76
N LYS A 5 -1.72 21.43 24.52
CA LYS A 5 -1.10 21.60 23.19
C LYS A 5 -0.16 20.44 22.86
N LEU A 6 0.56 19.89 23.85
CA LEU A 6 1.43 18.74 23.66
C LEU A 6 0.63 17.47 23.30
N LEU A 7 -0.48 17.23 24.01
CA LEU A 7 -1.36 16.09 23.74
C LEU A 7 -2.00 16.16 22.35
N LEU A 8 -2.48 17.34 21.93
CA LEU A 8 -2.97 17.56 20.57
C LEU A 8 -1.91 17.30 19.50
N TRP A 9 -0.65 17.65 19.79
CA TRP A 9 0.46 17.49 18.85
C TRP A 9 0.86 16.02 18.72
N ILE A 10 1.00 15.30 19.84
CA ILE A 10 1.24 13.85 19.87
C ILE A 10 0.11 13.12 19.13
N TRP A 11 -1.14 13.51 19.40
CA TRP A 11 -2.31 12.93 18.77
C TRP A 11 -2.31 13.10 17.24
N LYS A 12 -1.95 14.29 16.75
CA LYS A 12 -1.85 14.56 15.32
C LYS A 12 -0.74 13.74 14.65
N LEU A 13 0.40 13.56 15.33
CA LEU A 13 1.51 12.73 14.87
C LEU A 13 1.11 11.26 14.73
N GLU A 14 0.37 10.71 15.68
CA GLU A 14 -0.13 9.33 15.64
C GLU A 14 -1.12 9.10 14.48
N LEU A 15 -1.96 10.09 14.18
CA LEU A 15 -2.87 10.03 13.03
C LEU A 15 -2.13 10.05 11.69
N GLU A 16 -1.14 10.93 11.54
CA GLU A 16 -0.32 11.00 10.31
C GLU A 16 0.44 9.67 10.08
N LEU A 17 0.92 9.05 11.16
CA LEU A 17 1.50 7.71 11.12
C LEU A 17 0.45 6.67 10.67
N LEU A 18 -0.77 6.71 11.21
CA LEU A 18 -1.82 5.75 10.85
C LEU A 18 -2.22 5.84 9.38
N GLU A 19 -2.42 7.05 8.85
CA GLU A 19 -2.81 7.29 7.45
C GLU A 19 -1.75 6.79 6.46
N GLY A 20 -0.47 7.05 6.74
CA GLY A 20 0.65 6.54 5.92
C GLY A 20 0.79 5.01 5.96
N ASN A 21 0.24 4.36 6.99
CA ASN A 21 0.39 2.92 7.20
C ASN A 21 -0.75 2.07 6.61
N ILE A 22 -1.90 2.64 6.24
CA ILE A 22 -3.00 1.84 5.66
C ILE A 22 -2.64 1.25 4.30
N ALA A 23 -2.05 2.05 3.41
CA ALA A 23 -1.60 1.55 2.11
C ALA A 23 -0.54 0.44 2.27
N ARG A 24 0.39 0.63 3.22
CA ARG A 24 1.39 -0.39 3.58
C ARG A 24 0.76 -1.67 4.12
N LEU A 25 -0.20 -1.56 5.05
CA LEU A 25 -0.94 -2.69 5.58
C LEU A 25 -1.61 -3.48 4.46
N VAL A 26 -2.32 -2.79 3.58
CA VAL A 26 -3.00 -3.40 2.43
C VAL A 26 -2.02 -4.14 1.52
N ILE A 27 -0.88 -3.53 1.19
CA ILE A 27 0.14 -4.12 0.32
C ILE A 27 0.79 -5.34 0.98
N LEU A 28 1.29 -5.19 2.21
CA LEU A 28 2.06 -6.23 2.92
C LEU A 28 1.18 -7.43 3.28
N SER A 29 -0.07 -7.18 3.69
CA SER A 29 -1.04 -8.22 4.05
C SER A 29 -1.86 -8.71 2.84
N LYS A 30 -1.61 -8.18 1.63
CA LYS A 30 -2.31 -8.54 0.38
C LYS A 30 -3.84 -8.47 0.51
N LEU A 31 -4.32 -7.45 1.22
CA LEU A 31 -5.76 -7.27 1.48
C LEU A 31 -6.45 -6.57 0.30
N PRO A 32 -7.76 -6.81 0.10
CA PRO A 32 -8.52 -6.02 -0.86
C PRO A 32 -8.60 -4.56 -0.40
N PHE A 33 -8.63 -3.62 -1.35
CA PHE A 33 -8.78 -2.19 -1.04
C PHE A 33 -10.08 -1.88 -0.29
N SER A 34 -11.10 -2.72 -0.40
CA SER A 34 -12.37 -2.60 0.32
C SER A 34 -12.26 -2.97 1.81
N VAL A 35 -11.10 -3.41 2.31
CA VAL A 35 -10.94 -3.73 3.74
C VAL A 35 -11.30 -2.55 4.64
N VAL A 36 -11.02 -1.32 4.19
CA VAL A 36 -11.34 -0.07 4.88
C VAL A 36 -12.83 0.28 4.88
N GLU A 37 -13.66 -0.44 4.12
CA GLU A 37 -15.12 -0.30 4.13
C GLU A 37 -15.76 -1.36 5.03
N SER A 38 -14.98 -2.30 5.57
CA SER A 38 -15.52 -3.33 6.44
C SER A 38 -15.84 -2.78 7.82
N ASP A 39 -17.01 -3.13 8.33
CA ASP A 39 -17.48 -2.73 9.65
C ASP A 39 -16.52 -3.18 10.79
N ARG A 40 -15.91 -4.36 10.66
CA ARG A 40 -14.90 -4.85 11.62
C ARG A 40 -13.64 -3.98 11.64
N PHE A 41 -13.10 -3.65 10.47
CA PHE A 41 -11.96 -2.76 10.35
C PHE A 41 -12.28 -1.37 10.90
N ASN A 42 -13.48 -0.85 10.58
CA ASN A 42 -13.90 0.46 11.03
C ASN A 42 -14.05 0.53 12.54
N ARG A 43 -14.65 -0.48 13.18
CA ARG A 43 -14.72 -0.57 14.64
C ARG A 43 -13.33 -0.56 15.28
N LEU A 44 -12.40 -1.38 14.77
CA LEU A 44 -11.02 -1.41 15.28
C LEU A 44 -10.35 -0.04 15.15
N CYS A 45 -10.47 0.61 13.99
CA CYS A 45 -9.89 1.92 13.75
C CYS A 45 -10.49 3.00 14.67
N LYS A 46 -11.81 2.93 14.94
CA LYS A 46 -12.49 3.86 15.86
C LYS A 46 -12.13 3.61 17.32
N LEU A 47 -11.82 2.37 17.72
CA LEU A 47 -11.28 2.09 19.05
C LEU A 47 -9.88 2.67 19.23
N LEU A 48 -9.03 2.57 18.19
CA LEU A 48 -7.68 3.11 18.22
C LEU A 48 -7.66 4.64 18.12
N GLN A 49 -8.46 5.21 17.23
CA GLN A 49 -8.51 6.65 16.94
C GLN A 49 -9.95 7.08 16.58
N PRO A 50 -10.77 7.46 17.58
CA PRO A 50 -12.21 7.72 17.39
C PRO A 50 -12.54 8.84 16.39
N LEU A 51 -11.73 9.91 16.39
CA LEU A 51 -11.94 11.06 15.51
C LEU A 51 -11.32 10.89 14.12
N TRP A 52 -10.62 9.79 13.87
CA TRP A 52 -9.99 9.56 12.59
C TRP A 52 -11.04 9.31 11.50
N ASN A 53 -10.90 10.01 10.38
CA ASN A 53 -11.77 9.82 9.24
C ASN A 53 -11.19 8.71 8.35
N ILE A 54 -11.88 7.58 8.30
CA ILE A 54 -11.39 6.40 7.60
C ILE A 54 -11.38 6.68 6.09
N PRO A 55 -10.25 6.45 5.40
CA PRO A 55 -10.16 6.73 3.97
C PRO A 55 -11.06 5.78 3.17
N SER A 56 -11.57 6.28 2.04
CA SER A 56 -12.32 5.43 1.10
C SER A 56 -11.41 4.41 0.41
N ARG A 57 -11.99 3.32 -0.11
CA ARG A 57 -11.25 2.35 -0.94
C ARG A 57 -10.50 3.01 -2.11
N ARG A 58 -11.06 4.08 -2.68
CA ARG A 58 -10.45 4.83 -3.81
C ARG A 58 -9.22 5.58 -3.35
N THR A 59 -9.28 6.20 -2.17
CA THR A 59 -8.15 6.89 -1.54
C THR A 59 -7.02 5.90 -1.30
N VAL A 60 -7.31 4.76 -0.66
CA VAL A 60 -6.33 3.70 -0.39
C VAL A 60 -5.73 3.15 -1.68
N ALA A 61 -6.55 2.87 -2.70
CA ALA A 61 -6.05 2.40 -4.00
C ALA A 61 -5.10 3.40 -4.65
N ARG A 62 -5.42 4.71 -4.58
CA ARG A 62 -4.56 5.78 -5.09
C ARG A 62 -3.24 5.85 -4.32
N ASP A 63 -3.27 5.70 -3.00
CA ASP A 63 -2.07 5.74 -2.16
C ASP A 63 -1.17 4.52 -2.41
N CYS A 64 -1.75 3.32 -2.53
CA CYS A 64 -1.02 2.11 -2.95
C CYS A 64 -0.38 2.29 -4.33
N PHE A 65 -1.11 2.89 -5.28
CA PHE A 65 -0.59 3.13 -6.62
C PHE A 65 0.53 4.16 -6.64
N ARG A 66 0.48 5.20 -5.79
CA ARG A 66 1.58 6.15 -5.60
C ARG A 66 2.83 5.42 -5.12
N MET A 67 2.71 4.61 -4.07
CA MET A 67 3.84 3.82 -3.56
C MET A 67 4.43 2.89 -4.63
N PHE A 68 3.57 2.22 -5.42
CA PHE A 68 4.02 1.40 -6.54
C PHE A 68 4.81 2.23 -7.56
N ARG A 69 4.33 3.42 -7.93
CA ARG A 69 5.05 4.29 -8.88
C ARG A 69 6.42 4.68 -8.35
N ASP A 70 6.49 5.08 -7.08
CA ASP A 70 7.74 5.50 -6.45
C ASP A 70 8.77 4.36 -6.45
N GLU A 71 8.36 3.15 -6.06
CA GLU A 71 9.23 1.96 -6.10
C GLU A 71 9.58 1.55 -7.53
N LYS A 72 8.63 1.65 -8.48
CA LYS A 72 8.90 1.40 -9.90
C LYS A 72 9.97 2.35 -10.44
N PHE A 73 9.91 3.64 -10.10
CA PHE A 73 10.92 4.61 -10.54
C PHE A 73 12.30 4.28 -9.98
N LYS A 74 12.40 3.93 -8.69
CA LYS A 74 13.65 3.47 -8.08
C LYS A 74 14.21 2.23 -8.77
N LEU A 75 13.34 1.25 -9.04
CA LEU A 75 13.74 0.01 -9.70
C LEU A 75 14.21 0.24 -11.13
N ILE A 76 13.53 1.12 -11.89
CA ILE A 76 13.98 1.51 -13.24
C ILE A 76 15.33 2.22 -13.19
N ALA A 77 15.54 3.11 -12.22
CA ALA A 77 16.81 3.79 -12.05
C ALA A 77 17.94 2.77 -11.80
N TYR A 78 17.72 1.85 -10.86
CA TYR A 78 18.63 0.75 -10.56
C TYR A 78 18.95 -0.12 -11.80
N PHE A 79 17.93 -0.45 -12.61
CA PHE A 79 18.15 -1.21 -13.84
C PHE A 79 18.97 -0.46 -14.88
N LYS A 80 18.96 0.88 -14.88
CA LYS A 80 19.76 1.68 -15.81
C LYS A 80 21.20 1.87 -15.33
N SER A 81 21.43 1.97 -14.03
CA SER A 81 22.75 2.25 -13.46
C SER A 81 23.56 0.98 -13.19
N ASP A 82 22.95 -0.01 -12.54
CA ASP A 82 23.69 -1.04 -11.81
C ASP A 82 23.40 -2.47 -12.30
N CYS A 83 22.37 -2.66 -13.14
CA CYS A 83 21.98 -3.97 -13.64
C CYS A 83 22.48 -4.21 -15.07
N SER A 84 23.55 -5.00 -15.21
CA SER A 84 24.09 -5.36 -16.54
C SER A 84 23.34 -6.53 -17.20
N LYS A 85 22.71 -7.39 -16.41
CA LYS A 85 21.94 -8.56 -16.86
C LYS A 85 20.72 -8.78 -15.96
N LEU A 86 19.55 -8.92 -16.57
CA LEU A 86 18.29 -9.21 -15.89
C LEU A 86 17.70 -10.51 -16.45
N ALA A 87 17.50 -11.51 -15.60
CA ALA A 87 16.78 -12.72 -15.98
C ALA A 87 15.27 -12.48 -15.86
N LEU A 88 14.51 -12.83 -16.89
CA LEU A 88 13.05 -12.74 -16.90
C LEU A 88 12.46 -14.14 -17.09
N THR A 89 11.56 -14.51 -16.18
CA THR A 89 10.81 -15.77 -16.26
C THR A 89 9.37 -15.46 -16.67
N PRO A 90 8.97 -15.78 -17.90
CA PRO A 90 7.58 -15.69 -18.31
C PRO A 90 6.77 -16.85 -17.70
N LYS A 91 5.59 -16.52 -17.18
CA LYS A 91 4.57 -17.48 -16.76
C LYS A 91 3.33 -17.19 -17.58
N VAL A 92 2.83 -18.19 -18.31
CA VAL A 92 1.65 -18.07 -19.17
C VAL A 92 0.59 -19.00 -18.64
N TRP A 93 -0.67 -18.55 -18.60
CA TRP A 93 -1.81 -19.40 -18.24
C TRP A 93 -3.07 -18.93 -18.95
N THR A 94 -4.02 -19.86 -19.13
CA THR A 94 -5.36 -19.56 -19.66
C THR A 94 -6.36 -19.72 -18.52
N SER A 95 -7.21 -18.71 -18.32
CA SER A 95 -8.29 -18.76 -17.34
C SER A 95 -9.43 -19.67 -17.78
N ILE A 96 -10.29 -20.01 -16.82
CA ILE A 96 -11.53 -20.76 -17.08
C ILE A 96 -12.52 -20.04 -18.03
N GLN A 97 -12.33 -18.74 -18.23
CA GLN A 97 -13.11 -17.91 -19.16
C GLN A 97 -12.48 -17.83 -20.56
N ASN A 98 -11.47 -18.68 -20.85
CA ASN A 98 -10.69 -18.70 -22.09
C ASN A 98 -9.87 -17.42 -22.39
N PHE A 99 -9.60 -16.59 -21.38
CA PHE A 99 -8.63 -15.50 -21.51
C PHE A 99 -7.21 -16.00 -21.21
N SER A 100 -6.25 -15.68 -22.08
CA SER A 100 -4.83 -15.96 -21.88
C SER A 100 -4.13 -14.79 -21.16
N TYR A 101 -3.28 -15.12 -20.21
CA TYR A 101 -2.53 -14.18 -19.38
C TYR A 101 -1.04 -14.52 -19.41
N ILE A 102 -0.21 -13.48 -19.29
CA ILE A 102 1.24 -13.60 -19.12
C ILE A 102 1.66 -12.75 -17.93
N SER A 103 2.44 -13.33 -17.02
CA SER A 103 3.21 -12.61 -16.00
C SER A 103 4.69 -12.74 -16.31
N LEU A 104 5.42 -11.65 -16.24
CA LEU A 104 6.88 -11.64 -16.27
C LEU A 104 7.38 -11.45 -14.85
N THR A 105 8.23 -12.36 -14.37
CA THR A 105 8.86 -12.25 -13.06
C THR A 105 10.37 -12.15 -13.22
N ALA A 106 10.98 -11.16 -12.57
CA ALA A 106 12.43 -11.00 -12.50
C ALA A 106 12.92 -11.46 -11.12
N PRO A 107 13.44 -12.69 -10.99
CA PRO A 107 14.10 -13.11 -9.75
C PRO A 107 15.38 -12.28 -9.52
N LEU A 108 15.55 -11.79 -8.29
CA LEU A 108 16.80 -11.19 -7.84
C LEU A 108 17.72 -12.35 -7.45
N TYR A 109 18.75 -12.62 -8.25
CA TYR A 109 19.84 -13.54 -7.93
C TYR A 109 21.07 -12.74 -7.50
#